data_AF-R7QTS3-F1
#
_entry.id   AF-R7QTS3-F1
#
_cell.length_a   1.000
_cell.length_b   1.000
_cell.length_c   1.000
_cell.angle_alpha   90.00
_cell.angle_beta   90.00
_cell.angle_gamma   90.00
#
_symmetry.space_group_name_H-M   'P 1'
#
loop_
_entity.id
_entity.type
_entity.pdbx_description
1 polymer ?
#
loop_
_entity_poly.entity_id
_entity_poly.type
_entity_poly.pdbx_seq_one_letter_code
_entity_poly.pdbx_strand_id
1 'polypeptide(L)'
;MPKKPVILIAVLAISIFALIQLGSSAVGYSVFKGEAQDSYKQGDYVTAYAKLEGAKIKSADEDFYNRTALLAAIQEEYDSYQSMMQIGKTEMALDCLIRGVGRCDNHAEKAEEYGVTAEVDELKNQMTQTLTDTFGVDEQQALEVYGQRDRTDYTLELKKILKASGME
;
A
#
# COMPACT_ATOMS: atom_id res chain seq x y z
N MET A 1 48.41 35.29 15.07
CA MET A 1 47.57 34.90 13.93
C MET A 1 46.48 35.95 13.71
N PRO A 2 46.27 36.46 12.48
CA PRO A 2 45.30 37.52 12.24
C PRO A 2 43.87 36.99 12.46
N LYS A 3 43.17 37.57 13.44
CA LYS A 3 41.88 37.04 13.93
C LYS A 3 40.72 37.23 12.93
N LYS A 4 40.80 38.24 12.06
CA LYS A 4 39.74 38.59 11.09
C LYS A 4 39.56 37.58 9.94
N PRO A 5 40.61 37.11 9.23
CA PRO A 5 40.44 36.11 8.16
C PRO A 5 40.01 34.74 8.70
N VAL A 6 40.44 34.37 9.92
CA VAL A 6 40.05 33.08 10.54
C VAL A 6 38.56 33.04 10.87
N ILE A 7 37.99 34.13 11.40
CA ILE A 7 36.55 34.22 11.70
C ILE A 7 35.71 34.14 10.42
N LEU A 8 36.15 34.79 9.33
CA LEU A 8 35.46 34.73 8.03
C LEU A 8 35.40 33.32 7.45
N ILE A 9 36.52 32.57 7.51
CA ILE A 9 36.58 31.19 7.05
C ILE A 9 35.70 30.27 7.92
N ALA A 10 35.69 30.49 9.24
CA ALA A 10 34.84 29.73 10.16
C ALA A 10 33.34 29.96 9.89
N VAL A 11 32.91 31.20 9.67
CA VAL A 11 31.52 31.52 9.31
C VAL A 11 31.13 30.90 7.97
N LEU A 12 32.03 30.96 6.97
CA LEU A 12 31.81 30.32 5.68
C LEU A 12 31.66 28.80 5.82
N ALA A 13 32.53 28.14 6.58
CA ALA A 13 32.46 26.70 6.82
C ALA A 13 31.15 26.29 7.52
N ILE A 14 30.69 27.06 8.51
CA ILE A 14 29.40 26.81 9.18
C ILE A 14 28.23 26.99 8.20
N SER A 15 28.28 28.03 7.35
CA SER A 15 27.23 28.28 6.36
C SER A 15 27.15 27.17 5.29
N ILE A 16 28.30 26.67 4.82
CA ILE A 16 28.38 25.55 3.88
C ILE A 16 27.88 24.26 4.55
N PHE A 17 28.26 24.01 5.81
CA PHE A 17 27.79 22.84 6.55
C PHE A 17 26.27 22.88 6.77
N ALA A 18 25.71 24.03 7.13
CA ALA A 18 24.26 24.21 7.24
C ALA A 18 23.56 24.00 5.88
N LEU A 19 24.12 24.50 4.79
CA LEU A 19 23.62 24.29 3.43
C LEU A 19 23.65 22.82 3.02
N ILE A 20 24.70 22.07 3.36
CA ILE A 20 24.78 20.63 3.07
C ILE A 20 23.70 19.88 3.85
N GLN A 21 23.48 20.19 5.13
CA GLN A 21 22.44 19.54 5.93
C GLN A 21 21.01 19.85 5.43
N LEU A 22 20.75 21.10 5.03
CA LEU A 22 19.47 21.50 4.43
C LEU A 22 19.28 20.88 3.03
N GLY A 23 20.36 20.79 2.23
CA GLY A 23 20.35 20.20 0.91
C GLY A 23 20.13 18.68 0.94
N SER A 24 20.81 17.95 1.82
CA SER A 24 20.68 16.50 1.94
C SER A 24 19.27 16.06 2.32
N SER A 25 18.60 16.79 3.22
CA SER A 25 17.22 16.47 3.64
C SER A 25 16.15 16.86 2.60
N ALA A 26 16.34 17.98 1.89
CA ALA A 26 15.37 18.43 0.87
C ALA A 26 15.50 17.68 -0.46
N VAL A 27 16.73 17.32 -0.87
CA VAL A 27 16.99 16.54 -2.09
C VAL A 27 16.46 15.12 -1.93
N GLY A 28 16.73 14.47 -0.79
CA GLY A 28 16.22 13.12 -0.51
C GLY A 28 14.70 13.04 -0.63
N TYR A 29 13.97 13.93 0.03
CA TYR A 29 12.49 13.93 -0.03
C TYR A 29 11.95 14.12 -1.45
N SER A 30 12.55 15.02 -2.22
CA SER A 30 12.08 15.31 -3.58
C SER A 30 12.30 14.12 -4.52
N VAL A 31 13.42 13.39 -4.34
CA VAL A 31 13.70 12.15 -5.08
C VAL A 31 12.70 11.05 -4.70
N PHE A 32 12.54 10.77 -3.42
CA PHE A 32 11.60 9.73 -2.94
C PHE A 32 10.17 10.01 -3.37
N LYS A 33 9.73 11.28 -3.32
CA LYS A 33 8.43 11.68 -3.83
C LYS A 33 8.30 11.43 -5.34
N GLY A 34 9.32 11.77 -6.12
CA GLY A 34 9.32 11.51 -7.57
C GLY A 34 9.19 10.02 -7.87
N GLU A 35 9.98 9.18 -7.21
CA GLU A 35 9.90 7.73 -7.35
C GLU A 35 8.52 7.19 -6.93
N ALA A 36 7.96 7.69 -5.81
CA ALA A 36 6.63 7.30 -5.35
C ALA A 36 5.54 7.67 -6.37
N GLN A 37 5.63 8.86 -6.99
CA GLN A 37 4.69 9.28 -8.03
C GLN A 37 4.78 8.41 -9.28
N ASP A 38 5.98 7.96 -9.64
CA ASP A 38 6.17 7.09 -10.80
C ASP A 38 5.64 5.68 -10.53
N SER A 39 5.85 5.13 -9.34
CA SER A 39 5.21 3.86 -8.92
C SER A 39 3.69 3.99 -8.85
N TYR A 40 3.15 5.08 -8.29
CA TYR A 40 1.71 5.35 -8.22
C TYR A 40 1.07 5.33 -9.61
N LYS A 41 1.68 6.02 -10.59
CA LYS A 41 1.17 6.05 -11.99
C LYS A 41 1.20 4.68 -12.68
N GLN A 42 2.07 3.78 -12.21
CA GLN A 42 2.16 2.41 -12.71
C GLN A 42 1.17 1.46 -12.00
N GLY A 43 0.39 1.96 -11.03
CA GLY A 43 -0.51 1.14 -10.22
C GLY A 43 0.21 0.35 -9.11
N ASP A 44 1.49 0.61 -8.86
CA ASP A 44 2.27 -0.01 -7.78
C ASP A 44 2.22 0.89 -6.53
N TYR A 45 1.08 0.84 -5.85
CA TYR A 45 0.79 1.65 -4.67
C TYR A 45 1.56 1.19 -3.44
N VAL A 46 1.82 -0.11 -3.29
CA VAL A 46 2.67 -0.64 -2.20
C VAL A 46 4.08 -0.08 -2.29
N THR A 47 4.71 -0.13 -3.46
CA THR A 47 6.03 0.49 -3.65
C THR A 47 5.95 1.99 -3.49
N ALA A 48 4.93 2.64 -4.06
CA ALA A 48 4.76 4.09 -3.91
C ALA A 48 4.68 4.50 -2.43
N TYR A 49 3.94 3.76 -1.60
CA TYR A 49 3.84 4.01 -0.16
C TYR A 49 5.17 3.76 0.54
N ALA A 50 5.83 2.64 0.27
CA ALA A 50 7.13 2.29 0.86
C ALA A 50 8.22 3.34 0.55
N LYS A 51 8.16 4.01 -0.60
CA LYS A 51 9.07 5.11 -0.96
C LYS A 51 8.84 6.37 -0.12
N LEU A 52 7.61 6.60 0.32
CA LEU A 52 7.26 7.73 1.20
C LEU A 52 7.45 7.38 2.68
N GLU A 53 7.45 6.10 3.03
CA GLU A 53 7.61 5.61 4.39
C GLU A 53 8.98 6.03 4.98
N GLY A 54 8.96 6.49 6.24
CA GLY A 54 10.15 6.97 6.94
C GLY A 54 10.61 8.38 6.52
N ALA A 55 10.04 8.96 5.46
CA ALA A 55 10.28 10.35 5.11
C ALA A 55 9.36 11.29 5.92
N LYS A 56 9.88 12.48 6.27
CA LYS A 56 9.03 13.52 6.86
C LYS A 56 8.13 14.12 5.77
N ILE A 57 6.89 13.64 5.70
CA ILE A 57 5.90 14.13 4.73
C ILE A 57 5.65 15.62 4.94
N LYS A 58 5.71 16.39 3.86
CA LYS A 58 5.38 17.82 3.88
C LYS A 58 3.86 17.95 3.85
N SER A 59 3.30 18.95 4.53
CA SER A 59 1.84 19.15 4.54
C SER A 59 1.22 19.38 3.17
N ALA A 60 1.98 19.92 2.21
CA ALA A 60 1.53 20.06 0.82
C ALA A 60 1.33 18.70 0.10
N ASP A 61 1.88 17.62 0.66
CA ASP A 61 1.94 16.29 0.07
C ASP A 61 1.21 15.25 0.94
N GLU A 62 0.50 15.69 1.99
CA GLU A 62 -0.30 14.82 2.87
C GLU A 62 -1.43 14.12 2.11
N ASP A 63 -2.08 14.81 1.17
CA ASP A 63 -3.11 14.22 0.29
C ASP A 63 -2.55 13.04 -0.52
N PHE A 64 -1.42 13.25 -1.20
CA PHE A 64 -0.77 12.21 -1.99
C PHE A 64 -0.35 11.03 -1.11
N TYR A 65 0.19 11.30 0.08
CA TYR A 65 0.54 10.25 1.03
C TYR A 65 -0.70 9.44 1.48
N ASN A 66 -1.79 10.10 1.87
CA ASN A 66 -3.00 9.45 2.35
C ASN A 66 -3.66 8.58 1.27
N ARG A 67 -3.73 9.09 0.03
CA ARG A 67 -4.20 8.34 -1.15
C ARG A 67 -3.37 7.09 -1.38
N THR A 68 -2.05 7.26 -1.41
CA THR A 68 -1.11 6.16 -1.64
C THR A 68 -1.19 5.12 -0.52
N ALA A 69 -1.31 5.55 0.73
CA ALA A 69 -1.46 4.68 1.89
C ALA A 69 -2.75 3.85 1.84
N LEU A 70 -3.88 4.47 1.45
CA LEU A 70 -5.16 3.79 1.31
C LEU A 70 -5.09 2.68 0.25
N LEU A 71 -4.56 3.02 -0.94
CA LEU A 71 -4.44 2.07 -2.05
C LEU A 71 -3.43 0.96 -1.75
N ALA A 72 -2.30 1.29 -1.12
CA ALA A 72 -1.31 0.29 -0.68
C ALA A 72 -1.91 -0.71 0.30
N ALA A 73 -2.70 -0.26 1.28
CA ALA A 73 -3.33 -1.14 2.27
C ALA A 73 -4.35 -2.13 1.67
N ILE A 74 -4.87 -1.83 0.47
CA ILE A 74 -5.75 -2.73 -0.30
C ILE A 74 -4.89 -3.65 -1.17
N GLN A 75 -3.96 -3.09 -1.95
CA GLN A 75 -3.09 -3.85 -2.86
C GLN A 75 -2.20 -4.88 -2.14
N GLU A 76 -1.75 -4.59 -0.92
CA GLU A 76 -0.94 -5.51 -0.10
C GLU A 76 -1.63 -6.87 0.12
N GLU A 77 -2.97 -6.92 0.17
CA GLU A 77 -3.70 -8.18 0.28
C GLU A 77 -3.59 -9.01 -1.01
N TYR A 78 -3.58 -8.35 -2.17
CA TYR A 78 -3.37 -9.04 -3.45
C TYR A 78 -1.93 -9.54 -3.60
N ASP A 79 -0.94 -8.74 -3.21
CA ASP A 79 0.48 -9.15 -3.21
C ASP A 79 0.72 -10.32 -2.24
N SER A 80 0.05 -10.28 -1.09
CA SER A 80 0.04 -11.37 -0.10
C SER A 80 -0.58 -12.64 -0.67
N TYR A 81 -1.70 -12.53 -1.39
CA TYR A 81 -2.30 -13.65 -2.13
C TYR A 81 -1.29 -14.30 -3.08
N GLN A 82 -0.63 -13.50 -3.93
CA GLN A 82 0.34 -14.02 -4.90
C GLN A 82 1.48 -14.77 -4.19
N SER A 83 1.99 -14.20 -3.10
CA SER A 83 3.04 -14.80 -2.29
C SER A 83 2.60 -16.12 -1.66
N MET A 84 1.37 -16.18 -1.12
CA MET A 84 0.82 -17.39 -0.50
C MET A 84 0.55 -18.50 -1.52
N MET A 85 0.06 -18.16 -2.71
CA MET A 85 -0.07 -19.12 -3.82
C MET A 85 1.27 -19.71 -4.23
N GLN A 86 2.32 -18.89 -4.32
CA GLN A 86 3.66 -19.35 -4.69
C GLN A 86 4.22 -20.39 -3.71
N ILE A 87 3.90 -20.29 -2.43
CA ILE A 87 4.34 -21.23 -1.40
C ILE A 87 3.33 -22.35 -1.10
N GLY A 88 2.28 -22.48 -1.92
CA GLY A 88 1.26 -23.52 -1.80
C GLY A 88 0.34 -23.39 -0.58
N LYS A 89 0.23 -22.19 0.01
CA LYS A 89 -0.67 -21.92 1.14
C LYS A 89 -2.02 -21.41 0.64
N THR A 90 -2.77 -22.26 -0.04
CA THR A 90 -4.00 -21.87 -0.74
C THR A 90 -5.09 -21.33 0.18
N GLU A 91 -5.23 -21.86 1.40
CA GLU A 91 -6.18 -21.33 2.40
C GLU A 91 -5.87 -19.88 2.77
N MET A 92 -4.59 -19.57 3.01
CA MET A 92 -4.17 -18.20 3.31
C MET A 92 -4.30 -17.30 2.08
N ALA A 93 -4.07 -17.83 0.88
CA ALA A 93 -4.22 -17.10 -0.36
C ALA A 93 -5.69 -16.67 -0.58
N LEU A 94 -6.63 -17.61 -0.42
CA LEU A 94 -8.07 -17.33 -0.47
C LEU A 94 -8.47 -16.27 0.57
N ASP A 95 -8.01 -16.44 1.81
CA ASP A 95 -8.26 -15.49 2.90
C ASP A 95 -7.76 -14.07 2.57
N CYS A 96 -6.58 -13.92 1.96
CA CYS A 96 -6.07 -12.62 1.54
C CYS A 96 -7.00 -11.94 0.52
N LEU A 97 -7.47 -12.67 -0.49
CA LEU A 97 -8.39 -12.10 -1.49
C LEU A 97 -9.74 -11.70 -0.88
N ILE A 98 -10.33 -12.54 -0.02
CA ILE A 98 -11.59 -12.23 0.67
C ILE A 98 -11.43 -10.97 1.53
N ARG A 99 -10.34 -10.88 2.31
CA ARG A 99 -10.03 -9.68 3.10
C ARG A 99 -9.81 -8.46 2.23
N GLY A 100 -9.13 -8.60 1.09
CA GLY A 100 -8.90 -7.52 0.14
C GLY A 100 -10.20 -6.94 -0.42
N VAL A 101 -11.12 -7.79 -0.88
CA VAL A 101 -12.46 -7.36 -1.34
C VAL A 101 -13.24 -6.67 -0.22
N GLY A 102 -13.24 -7.25 0.99
CA GLY A 102 -13.91 -6.63 2.15
C GLY A 102 -13.28 -5.29 2.59
N ARG A 103 -11.97 -5.11 2.40
CA ARG A 103 -11.28 -3.84 2.67
C ARG A 103 -11.68 -2.76 1.69
N CYS A 104 -11.91 -3.08 0.41
CA CYS A 104 -12.40 -2.09 -0.56
C CYS A 104 -13.72 -1.47 -0.08
N ASP A 105 -14.67 -2.29 0.40
CA ASP A 105 -15.96 -1.81 0.91
C ASP A 105 -15.80 -0.99 2.20
N ASN A 106 -14.96 -1.45 3.13
CA ASN A 106 -14.68 -0.71 4.36
C ASN A 106 -13.97 0.63 4.13
N HIS A 107 -13.32 0.79 2.97
CA HIS A 107 -12.59 2.00 2.60
C HIS A 107 -13.31 2.87 1.58
N ALA A 108 -14.51 2.50 1.14
CA ALA A 108 -15.26 3.24 0.11
C ALA A 108 -15.44 4.73 0.44
N GLU A 109 -15.85 5.07 1.67
CA GLU A 109 -16.02 6.48 2.09
C GLU A 109 -14.71 7.27 2.02
N LYS A 110 -13.58 6.67 2.45
CA LYS A 110 -12.26 7.31 2.36
C LYS A 110 -11.77 7.39 0.92
N ALA A 111 -12.10 6.41 0.09
CA ALA A 111 -11.74 6.42 -1.32
C ALA A 111 -12.44 7.57 -2.06
N GLU A 112 -13.71 7.82 -1.73
CA GLU A 112 -14.45 9.00 -2.22
C GLU A 112 -13.83 10.30 -1.71
N GLU A 113 -13.55 10.40 -0.40
CA GLU A 113 -12.92 11.58 0.22
C GLU A 113 -11.60 11.94 -0.46
N TYR A 114 -10.79 10.93 -0.75
CA TYR A 114 -9.47 11.09 -1.36
C TYR A 114 -9.49 11.08 -2.90
N GLY A 115 -10.65 10.91 -3.52
CA GLY A 115 -10.81 10.90 -4.98
C GLY A 115 -10.10 9.74 -5.68
N VAL A 116 -10.02 8.57 -5.03
CA VAL A 116 -9.37 7.35 -5.55
C VAL A 116 -10.33 6.17 -5.71
N THR A 117 -11.64 6.44 -5.80
CA THR A 117 -12.68 5.41 -5.98
C THR A 117 -12.40 4.53 -7.20
N ALA A 118 -11.95 5.12 -8.31
CA ALA A 118 -11.66 4.36 -9.54
C ALA A 118 -10.52 3.36 -9.34
N GLU A 119 -9.44 3.77 -8.67
CA GLU A 119 -8.31 2.90 -8.35
C GLU A 119 -8.71 1.79 -7.36
N VAL A 120 -9.57 2.08 -6.38
CA VAL A 120 -10.12 1.07 -5.45
C VAL A 120 -11.00 0.07 -6.19
N ASP A 121 -11.87 0.54 -7.08
CA ASP A 121 -12.74 -0.32 -7.90
C ASP A 121 -11.92 -1.22 -8.83
N GLU A 122 -10.85 -0.71 -9.42
CA GLU A 122 -9.93 -1.50 -10.25
C GLU A 122 -9.27 -2.64 -9.43
N LEU A 123 -8.74 -2.33 -8.25
CA LEU A 123 -8.18 -3.34 -7.34
C LEU A 123 -9.24 -4.36 -6.91
N LYS A 124 -10.45 -3.90 -6.58
CA LYS A 124 -11.57 -4.77 -6.20
C LYS A 124 -11.97 -5.72 -7.32
N ASN A 125 -12.07 -5.21 -8.55
CA ASN A 125 -12.38 -6.00 -9.74
C ASN A 125 -11.29 -7.04 -10.00
N GLN A 126 -10.03 -6.66 -9.88
CA GLN A 126 -8.90 -7.59 -10.03
C GLN A 126 -8.96 -8.74 -9.01
N MET A 127 -9.20 -8.45 -7.74
CA MET A 127 -9.32 -9.47 -6.69
C MET A 127 -10.55 -10.37 -6.90
N THR A 128 -11.69 -9.78 -7.26
CA THR A 128 -12.94 -10.50 -7.52
C THR A 128 -12.83 -11.44 -8.72
N GLN A 129 -12.22 -10.97 -9.81
CA GLN A 129 -11.95 -11.80 -10.98
C GLN A 129 -11.02 -12.96 -10.62
N THR A 130 -9.99 -12.70 -9.81
CA THR A 130 -9.07 -13.73 -9.34
C THR A 130 -9.76 -14.77 -8.45
N LEU A 131 -10.65 -14.33 -7.54
CA LEU A 131 -11.50 -15.20 -6.72
C LEU A 131 -12.38 -16.11 -7.57
N THR A 132 -13.00 -15.53 -8.60
CA THR A 132 -13.89 -16.25 -9.51
C THR A 132 -13.11 -17.29 -10.31
N ASP A 133 -12.01 -16.88 -10.93
CA ASP A 133 -11.24 -17.74 -11.84
C ASP A 133 -10.48 -18.85 -11.10
N THR A 134 -9.97 -18.54 -9.90
CA THR A 134 -9.13 -19.47 -9.13
C THR A 134 -9.98 -20.34 -8.22
N PHE A 135 -10.90 -19.75 -7.46
CA PHE A 135 -11.64 -20.42 -6.39
C PHE A 135 -13.11 -20.68 -6.74
N GLY A 136 -13.62 -20.11 -7.82
CA GLY A 136 -15.05 -20.20 -8.15
C GLY A 136 -15.94 -19.42 -7.19
N VAL A 137 -15.39 -18.38 -6.55
CA VAL A 137 -16.08 -17.54 -5.56
C VAL A 137 -16.40 -16.19 -6.19
N ASP A 138 -17.66 -15.79 -6.17
CA ASP A 138 -18.07 -14.46 -6.61
C ASP A 138 -17.92 -13.39 -5.50
N GLU A 139 -18.08 -12.12 -5.87
CA GLU A 139 -17.95 -10.98 -4.94
C GLU A 139 -18.90 -11.09 -3.74
N GLN A 140 -20.16 -11.46 -3.99
CA GLN A 140 -21.18 -11.52 -2.95
C GLN A 140 -20.83 -12.59 -1.93
N GLN A 141 -20.44 -13.78 -2.39
CA GLN A 141 -19.98 -14.87 -1.53
C GLN A 141 -18.74 -14.45 -0.72
N ALA A 142 -17.78 -13.76 -1.34
CA ALA A 142 -16.60 -13.26 -0.63
C ALA A 142 -16.97 -12.28 0.50
N LEU A 143 -17.89 -11.34 0.24
CA LEU A 143 -18.37 -10.39 1.24
C LEU A 143 -19.19 -11.06 2.35
N GLU A 144 -20.00 -12.07 2.01
CA GLU A 144 -20.74 -12.88 2.99
C GLU A 144 -19.79 -13.60 3.94
N VAL A 145 -18.73 -14.22 3.41
CA VAL A 145 -17.68 -14.88 4.22
C VAL A 145 -16.92 -13.85 5.06
N TYR A 146 -16.53 -12.72 4.48
CA TYR A 146 -15.84 -11.63 5.20
C TYR A 146 -16.68 -11.08 6.37
N GLY A 147 -18.00 -11.00 6.21
CA GLY A 147 -18.93 -10.53 7.23
C GLY A 147 -19.11 -11.48 8.43
N GLN A 148 -18.58 -12.71 8.38
CA GLN A 148 -18.71 -13.68 9.45
C GLN A 148 -17.91 -13.27 10.68
N ARG A 149 -18.60 -13.17 11.82
CA ARG A 149 -18.00 -12.76 13.11
C ARG A 149 -17.35 -13.92 13.85
N ASP A 150 -17.81 -15.14 13.63
CA ASP A 150 -17.25 -16.33 14.25
C ASP A 150 -16.06 -16.85 13.43
N ARG A 151 -14.90 -16.99 14.08
CA ARG A 151 -13.66 -17.44 13.43
C ARG A 151 -13.73 -18.90 12.97
N THR A 152 -14.48 -19.73 13.69
CA THR A 152 -14.62 -21.15 13.37
C THR A 152 -15.45 -21.30 12.10
N ASP A 153 -16.58 -20.59 12.02
CA ASP A 153 -17.43 -20.57 10.84
C ASP A 153 -16.65 -20.04 9.62
N TYR A 154 -15.88 -18.97 9.80
CA TYR A 154 -15.01 -18.41 8.75
C TYR A 154 -14.03 -19.44 8.19
N THR A 155 -13.21 -20.07 9.05
CA THR A 155 -12.24 -21.07 8.61
C THR A 155 -12.91 -22.30 7.99
N LEU A 156 -14.09 -22.70 8.48
CA LEU A 156 -14.85 -23.80 7.88
C LEU A 156 -15.34 -23.46 6.47
N GLU A 157 -15.80 -22.23 6.23
CA GLU A 157 -16.20 -21.80 4.88
C GLU A 157 -15.02 -21.75 3.93
N LEU A 158 -13.85 -21.23 4.36
CA LEU A 158 -12.65 -21.27 3.52
C LEU A 158 -12.30 -22.69 3.07
N LYS A 159 -12.35 -23.66 4.00
CA LYS A 159 -12.07 -25.06 3.67
C LYS A 159 -13.11 -25.67 2.73
N LYS A 160 -14.39 -25.32 2.89
CA LYS A 160 -15.44 -25.77 1.97
C LYS A 160 -15.20 -25.25 0.55
N ILE A 161 -14.83 -23.97 0.43
CA ILE A 161 -14.46 -23.36 -0.86
C ILE A 161 -13.29 -24.11 -1.48
N LEU A 162 -12.17 -24.26 -0.76
CA LEU A 162 -10.98 -24.95 -1.28
C LEU A 162 -11.27 -26.37 -1.76
N LYS A 163 -12.07 -27.11 -1.00
CA LYS A 163 -12.51 -28.45 -1.37
C LYS A 163 -13.35 -28.47 -2.63
N ALA A 164 -14.27 -27.50 -2.79
CA ALA A 164 -15.08 -27.36 -3.99
C ALA A 164 -14.24 -26.99 -5.22
N SER A 165 -13.20 -26.18 -5.04
CA SER A 165 -12.26 -25.78 -6.10
C SER A 165 -11.16 -26.83 -6.39
N GLY A 166 -11.08 -27.90 -5.60
CA GLY A 166 -10.06 -28.96 -5.76
C GLY A 166 -8.65 -28.58 -5.31
N MET A 167 -8.52 -27.60 -4.41
CA MET A 167 -7.25 -27.04 -3.92
C MET A 167 -6.96 -27.34 -2.44
N GLU A 168 -7.54 -28.42 -1.90
CA GLU A 168 -7.31 -28.94 -0.55
C GLU A 168 -5.98 -29.70 -0.42
#